data_AF-A0A959VLP9-F1
#
_entry.id   AF-A0A959VLP9-F1
#
_cell.length_a   1.000
_cell.length_b   1.000
_cell.length_c   1.000
_cell.angle_alpha   90.00
_cell.angle_beta   90.00
_cell.angle_gamma   90.00
#
_symmetry.space_group_name_H-M   'P 1'
#
loop_
_entity.id
_entity.type
_entity.pdbx_description
1 polymer ?
#
loop_
_entity_poly.entity_id
_entity_poly.type
_entity_poly.pdbx_seq_one_letter_code
_entity_poly.pdbx_strand_id
1 'polypeptide(L)'
;MATRWSIDRLQQEIAVLGGRGLARSEYFAELAPRLRRVVDSDASCWHTLDPQTRLLTSDEPAELIEAGIYSAESASSAGELLVRSEYLIED
;
A
#
# COMPACT_ATOMS: atom_id res chain seq x y z
N MET A 1 -10.50 -7.08 20.71
CA MET A 1 -10.47 -7.17 19.24
C MET A 1 -11.26 -6.00 18.68
N ALA A 2 -10.68 -5.19 17.80
CA ALA A 2 -11.44 -4.15 17.13
C ALA A 2 -12.48 -4.80 16.21
N THR A 3 -13.72 -4.34 16.25
CA THR A 3 -14.79 -4.83 15.37
C THR A 3 -14.41 -4.60 13.91
N ARG A 4 -14.47 -5.66 13.10
CA ARG A 4 -14.23 -5.58 11.65
C ARG A 4 -15.22 -4.61 11.02
N TRP A 5 -14.73 -3.71 10.17
CA TRP A 5 -15.58 -2.79 9.43
C TRP A 5 -16.33 -3.53 8.31
N SER A 6 -17.49 -3.01 7.93
CA SER A 6 -18.12 -3.40 6.67
C SER A 6 -17.38 -2.77 5.49
N ILE A 7 -17.55 -3.35 4.31
CA ILE A 7 -16.99 -2.80 3.05
C ILE A 7 -17.58 -1.41 2.78
N ASP A 8 -18.89 -1.22 2.98
CA ASP A 8 -19.57 0.06 2.76
C ASP A 8 -18.97 1.19 3.62
N ARG A 9 -18.62 0.89 4.87
CA ARG A 9 -17.95 1.84 5.75
C ARG A 9 -16.58 2.23 5.23
N LEU A 10 -15.79 1.26 4.77
CA LEU A 10 -14.48 1.53 4.18
C LEU A 10 -14.58 2.40 2.92
N GLN A 11 -15.56 2.13 2.04
CA GLN A 11 -15.79 2.94 0.84
C GLN A 11 -16.13 4.40 1.19
N GLN A 12 -16.96 4.62 2.22
CA GLN A 12 -17.27 5.97 2.70
C GLN A 12 -16.02 6.70 3.20
N GLU A 13 -15.18 6.02 3.98
CA GLU A 13 -13.93 6.60 4.49
C GLU A 13 -12.94 6.94 3.36
N ILE A 14 -12.83 6.08 2.33
CA ILE A 14 -12.02 6.36 1.13
C ILE A 14 -12.53 7.62 0.43
N ALA A 15 -13.85 7.77 0.27
CA ALA A 15 -14.44 8.95 -0.35
C ALA A 15 -14.15 10.22 0.46
N VAL A 16 -14.25 10.16 1.79
CA VAL A 16 -13.90 11.26 2.69
C VAL A 16 -12.42 11.64 2.56
N LEU A 17 -11.52 10.66 2.56
CA LEU A 17 -10.09 10.92 2.37
C LEU A 17 -9.78 11.53 1.00
N GLY A 18 -10.42 11.04 -0.06
CA GLY A 18 -10.27 11.58 -1.41
C GLY A 18 -10.71 13.05 -1.51
N GLY A 19 -11.79 13.42 -0.80
CA GLY A 19 -12.27 14.81 -0.73
C GLY A 19 -11.33 15.77 0.00
N ARG A 20 -10.39 15.28 0.82
CA ARG A 20 -9.43 16.12 1.56
C ARG A 20 -8.27 16.64 0.69
N GLY A 21 -8.03 16.05 -0.48
CA GLY A 21 -6.95 16.49 -1.39
C GLY A 21 -5.54 16.41 -0.77
N LEU A 22 -5.28 15.38 0.06
CA LEU A 22 -4.00 15.21 0.75
C LEU A 22 -2.84 14.93 -0.21
N ALA A 23 -1.60 15.18 0.26
CA ALA A 23 -0.44 14.67 -0.44
C ALA A 23 -0.47 13.13 -0.47
N ARG A 24 0.16 12.54 -1.48
CA ARG A 24 0.12 11.08 -1.74
C ARG A 24 0.52 10.25 -0.52
N SER A 25 1.65 10.57 0.11
CA SER A 25 2.16 9.84 1.28
C SER A 25 1.22 9.94 2.49
N GLU A 26 0.65 11.13 2.73
CA GLU A 26 -0.33 11.35 3.80
C GLU A 26 -1.63 10.58 3.56
N TYR A 27 -2.11 10.55 2.32
CA TYR A 27 -3.28 9.77 1.93
C TYR A 27 -3.06 8.28 2.18
N PHE A 28 -1.89 7.74 1.80
CA PHE A 28 -1.53 6.34 2.03
C PHE A 28 -1.42 5.99 3.51
N ALA A 29 -0.79 6.85 4.31
CA ALA A 29 -0.69 6.69 5.76
C ALA A 29 -2.07 6.67 6.45
N GLU A 30 -3.02 7.47 5.96
CA GLU A 30 -4.41 7.48 6.46
C GLU A 30 -5.22 6.27 5.97
N LEU A 31 -5.01 5.83 4.74
CA LEU A 31 -5.78 4.76 4.14
C LEU A 31 -5.41 3.37 4.69
N ALA A 32 -4.13 3.08 4.86
CA ALA A 32 -3.64 1.77 5.29
C ALA A 32 -4.30 1.23 6.58
N PRO A 33 -4.36 1.97 7.70
CA PRO A 33 -5.00 1.47 8.93
C PRO A 33 -6.53 1.27 8.78
N ARG A 34 -7.18 1.95 7.82
CA ARG A 34 -8.61 1.79 7.52
C ARG A 34 -8.85 0.52 6.71
N LEU A 35 -8.00 0.23 5.73
CA LEU A 35 -8.02 -1.04 4.99
C LEU A 35 -7.86 -2.22 5.95
N ARG A 36 -6.94 -2.11 6.91
CA ARG A 36 -6.71 -3.14 7.95
C ARG A 36 -7.90 -3.42 8.86
N ARG A 37 -8.94 -2.57 8.84
CA ARG A 37 -10.21 -2.87 9.53
C ARG A 37 -11.10 -3.85 8.77
N VAL A 38 -10.81 -4.12 7.50
CA VAL A 38 -11.60 -5.00 6.62
C VAL A 38 -10.76 -6.18 6.14
N VAL A 39 -9.56 -5.91 5.60
CA VAL A 39 -8.60 -6.93 5.14
C VAL A 39 -7.56 -7.13 6.23
N ASP A 40 -7.27 -8.38 6.58
CA ASP A 40 -6.23 -8.64 7.59
C ASP A 40 -4.86 -8.53 6.92
N SER A 41 -4.01 -7.63 7.42
CA SER A 41 -2.62 -7.48 6.97
C SER A 41 -1.80 -6.82 8.06
N ASP A 42 -0.50 -7.14 8.10
CA ASP A 42 0.43 -6.56 9.08
C ASP A 42 0.81 -5.12 8.70
N ALA A 43 1.00 -4.88 7.40
CA ALA A 43 1.35 -3.58 6.81
C ALA A 43 1.10 -3.58 5.29
N SER A 44 1.16 -2.40 4.69
CA SER A 44 0.91 -2.16 3.27
C SER A 44 2.13 -1.51 2.61
N CYS A 45 2.39 -1.88 1.36
CA CYS A 45 3.26 -1.14 0.46
C CYS A 45 2.43 -0.61 -0.70
N TRP A 46 2.69 0.63 -1.10
CA TRP A 46 1.98 1.24 -2.22
C TRP A 46 2.89 1.33 -3.42
N HIS A 47 2.33 1.07 -4.59
CA HIS A 47 3.06 1.01 -5.83
C HIS A 47 2.34 1.79 -6.93
N THR A 48 3.10 2.51 -7.74
CA THR A 48 2.59 3.16 -8.96
C THR A 48 3.06 2.36 -10.17
N LEU A 49 2.14 2.06 -11.06
CA LEU A 49 2.42 1.35 -12.31
C LEU A 49 2.29 2.31 -13.50
N ASP A 50 3.22 2.22 -14.44
CA ASP A 50 3.03 2.77 -15.78
C ASP A 50 1.95 1.95 -16.50
N PRO A 51 0.83 2.55 -16.96
CA PRO A 51 -0.29 1.78 -17.50
C PRO A 51 0.00 1.11 -18.85
N GLN A 52 1.02 1.56 -19.60
CA GLN A 52 1.34 1.03 -20.93
C GLN A 52 2.27 -0.17 -20.84
N THR A 53 3.32 -0.04 -20.05
CA THR A 53 4.37 -1.05 -19.86
C THR A 53 4.07 -1.97 -18.70
N ARG A 54 3.10 -1.58 -17.85
CA ARG A 54 2.80 -2.17 -16.55
C ARG A 54 3.97 -2.12 -15.58
N LEU A 55 5.06 -1.41 -15.84
CA LEU A 55 6.23 -1.37 -14.95
C LEU A 55 5.98 -0.57 -13.69
N LEU A 56 6.56 -1.02 -12.57
CA LEU A 56 6.62 -0.25 -11.34
C LEU A 56 7.49 1.00 -11.53
N THR A 57 6.93 2.17 -11.22
CA THR A 57 7.56 3.48 -11.41
C THR A 57 7.86 4.20 -10.09
N SER A 58 7.18 3.82 -9.01
CA SER A 58 7.52 4.26 -7.66
C SER A 58 6.89 3.33 -6.62
N ASP A 59 7.50 3.27 -5.45
CA ASP A 59 7.00 2.61 -4.25
C ASP A 59 6.90 3.59 -3.06
N GLU A 60 6.07 3.25 -2.07
CA GLU A 60 5.97 3.91 -0.76
C GLU A 60 5.92 2.83 0.33
N PRO A 61 7.08 2.41 0.87
CA PRO A 61 7.20 1.31 1.82
C PRO A 61 7.16 1.78 3.29
N ALA A 62 6.75 3.02 3.57
CA ALA A 62 6.85 3.63 4.90
C ALA A 62 6.23 2.76 6.01
N GLU A 63 5.04 2.21 5.80
CA GLU A 63 4.38 1.35 6.80
C GLU A 63 5.16 0.04 7.05
N LEU A 64 5.81 -0.53 6.03
CA LEU A 64 6.66 -1.72 6.19
C LEU A 64 7.90 -1.43 7.03
N ILE A 65 8.49 -0.23 6.88
CA ILE A 65 9.64 0.20 7.68
C ILE A 65 9.20 0.46 9.12
N GLU A 66 8.09 1.18 9.32
CA GLU A 66 7.52 1.47 10.65
C GLU A 66 7.12 0.19 11.41
N ALA A 67 6.59 -0.81 10.69
CA ALA A 67 6.27 -2.12 11.26
C ALA A 67 7.51 -3.01 11.52
N GLY A 68 8.71 -2.56 11.15
CA GLY A 68 9.96 -3.31 11.32
C GLY A 68 10.11 -4.52 10.38
N ILE A 69 9.31 -4.58 9.31
CA ILE A 69 9.37 -5.66 8.31
C ILE A 69 10.58 -5.42 7.40
N TYR A 70 10.81 -4.17 6.99
CA TYR A 70 12.01 -3.74 6.27
C TYR A 70 12.84 -2.80 7.13
N SER A 71 14.16 -2.76 6.89
CA SER A 71 14.95 -1.59 7.25
C SER A 71 14.87 -0.55 6.13
N ALA A 72 15.18 0.71 6.46
CA ALA A 72 15.29 1.76 5.44
C ALA A 72 16.32 1.40 4.34
N GLU A 73 17.36 0.66 4.70
CA GLU A 73 18.41 0.19 3.78
C GLU A 73 17.92 -0.96 2.90
N SER A 74 17.05 -1.84 3.41
CA SER A 74 16.56 -3.00 2.67
C SER A 74 15.34 -2.71 1.81
N ALA A 75 14.65 -1.60 2.04
CA ALA A 75 13.38 -1.26 1.37
C ALA A 75 13.53 -1.21 -0.16
N SER A 76 14.60 -0.59 -0.68
CA SER A 76 14.85 -0.50 -2.12
C SER A 76 15.10 -1.88 -2.75
N SER A 77 15.94 -2.72 -2.14
CA SER A 77 16.21 -4.07 -2.63
C SER A 77 14.99 -4.99 -2.53
N ALA A 78 14.15 -4.83 -1.50
CA ALA A 78 12.91 -5.57 -1.36
C ALA A 78 11.89 -5.17 -2.45
N GLY A 79 11.83 -3.89 -2.80
CA GLY A 79 11.06 -3.39 -3.94
C GLY A 79 11.49 -4.04 -5.26
N GLU A 80 12.80 -4.16 -5.50
CA GLU A 80 13.33 -4.84 -6.70
C GLU A 80 12.97 -6.33 -6.77
N LEU A 81 12.91 -7.03 -5.63
CA LEU A 81 12.52 -8.44 -5.58
C LEU A 81 11.03 -8.64 -5.88
N LEU A 82 10.17 -7.75 -5.38
CA LEU A 82 8.74 -7.74 -5.70
C LEU A 82 8.50 -7.53 -7.20
N VAL A 83 9.18 -6.55 -7.80
CA VAL A 83 9.19 -6.32 -9.27
C VAL A 83 9.54 -7.64 -9.98
N ARG A 84 10.63 -8.29 -9.60
CA ARG A 84 11.05 -9.54 -10.26
C ARG A 84 10.03 -10.67 -10.10
N SER A 85 9.27 -10.70 -9.01
CA SER A 85 8.28 -11.76 -8.75
C SER A 85 6.95 -11.56 -9.49
N GLU A 86 6.46 -10.32 -9.66
CA GLU A 86 5.17 -10.05 -10.31
C GLU A 86 5.25 -10.03 -11.85
N TYR A 87 6.44 -9.80 -12.43
CA TYR A 87 6.65 -9.84 -13.90
C TYR A 87 7.24 -11.16 -14.41
N LEU A 88 7.50 -12.15 -13.54
CA LEU A 88 7.72 -13.54 -13.96
C LEU A 88 6.37 -14.26 -14.02
N ILE A 89 5.57 -13.92 -15.03
CA ILE A 89 4.55 -14.86 -15.51
C ILE A 89 5.35 -15.92 -16.30
N GLU A 90 5.49 -17.12 -15.75
CA GLU A 90 5.94 -18.27 -16.56
C GLU A 90 4.92 -18.49 -17.69
N ASP A 91 5.42 -18.65 -18.92
CA ASP A 91 4.62 -18.92 -20.13
C ASP A 91 3.71 -20.16 -19.98
#